data_AF-A0A3B8W3F8-F1
#
_entry.id   AF-A0A3B8W3F8-F1
#
_cell.length_a   1.000
_cell.length_b   1.000
_cell.length_c   1.000
_cell.angle_alpha   90.00
_cell.angle_beta   90.00
_cell.angle_gamma   90.00
#
_symmetry.space_group_name_H-M   'P 1'
#
loop_
_entity.id
_entity.type
_entity.pdbx_description
1 polymer ?
#
loop_
_entity_poly.entity_id
_entity_poly.type
_entity_poly.pdbx_seq_one_letter_code
_entity_poly.pdbx_strand_id
1 'polypeptide(L)'
;TNAQGEDVVAGIRTPKPVAQLATEMPELYRQLEGLRRKLETHYREVQDFEYTIEKGVLYCLQTRNGKMNTTAMVRTSVEMAHEGLITREQALLRIKPEILEQLLHPRLDSLHKAEPIAQGLPASPGAASGHIVFDADRAELLGKAGEKVILVREETKPEDIHGFFAAQGVLTSRGGKTSHAAVVARGMGKPCVAGAEGIHVDVKLRQAVIGDKTLHEGDYITIDGGTGYVYKGMIPMVEPTFSDELKKLLNWADEAASMKVMANADTPSAAKKALSFGAMGIGLCRTERMFNDVDRLPIVVEMILAATQEEREGALDRLKDIQRKDFREILTTMAPRPVTIRLLDPPIHEFLPTEDVLRDELQNLKHLK
;
A
#
# COMPACT_ATOMS: atom_id res chain seq x y z
N THR A 1 -39.66 21.29 0.12
CA THR A 1 -40.72 21.25 1.15
C THR A 1 -41.80 20.28 0.70
N ASN A 2 -42.27 19.40 1.60
CA ASN A 2 -43.24 18.30 1.34
C ASN A 2 -42.67 17.07 0.61
N ALA A 3 -41.87 16.27 1.32
CA ALA A 3 -41.32 14.98 0.88
C ALA A 3 -41.18 14.05 2.10
N GLN A 4 -41.18 12.73 1.89
CA GLN A 4 -40.89 11.72 2.91
C GLN A 4 -39.46 11.18 2.78
N GLY A 5 -38.98 10.42 3.77
CA GLY A 5 -37.65 9.82 3.73
C GLY A 5 -37.42 8.93 2.50
N GLU A 6 -38.45 8.25 2.04
CA GLU A 6 -38.42 7.43 0.82
C GLU A 6 -38.08 8.25 -0.43
N ASP A 7 -38.57 9.48 -0.56
CA ASP A 7 -38.28 10.36 -1.71
C ASP A 7 -36.79 10.74 -1.78
N VAL A 8 -36.13 10.79 -0.62
CA VAL A 8 -34.70 11.13 -0.50
C VAL A 8 -33.83 9.91 -0.81
N VAL A 9 -34.22 8.73 -0.32
CA VAL A 9 -33.48 7.47 -0.54
C VAL A 9 -33.65 6.96 -1.98
N ALA A 10 -34.86 7.04 -2.53
CA ALA A 10 -35.17 6.56 -3.88
C ALA A 10 -34.69 7.51 -4.99
N GLY A 11 -34.21 8.72 -4.65
CA GLY A 11 -33.71 9.70 -5.62
C GLY A 11 -34.78 10.26 -6.57
N ILE A 12 -36.06 10.05 -6.25
CA ILE A 12 -37.21 10.54 -7.04
C ILE A 12 -37.21 12.08 -7.08
N ARG A 13 -36.68 12.71 -6.03
CA ARG A 13 -36.46 14.15 -5.96
C ARG A 13 -35.00 14.44 -5.70
N THR A 14 -34.45 15.41 -6.41
CA THR A 14 -33.08 15.88 -6.17
C THR A 14 -33.01 16.50 -4.77
N PRO A 15 -32.20 15.94 -3.85
CA PRO A 15 -32.06 16.49 -2.51
C PRO A 15 -31.36 17.85 -2.56
N LYS A 16 -31.78 18.76 -1.69
CA LYS A 16 -31.09 20.04 -1.48
C LYS A 16 -29.99 19.88 -0.43
N PRO A 17 -28.87 20.60 -0.53
CA PRO A 17 -27.89 20.68 0.55
C PRO A 17 -28.54 21.20 1.84
N VAL A 18 -28.23 20.57 2.98
CA VAL A 18 -28.80 20.94 4.29
C VAL A 18 -28.57 22.42 4.65
N ALA A 19 -27.46 23.01 4.18
CA ALA A 19 -27.13 24.42 4.39
C ALA A 19 -28.19 25.38 3.82
N GLN A 20 -28.96 24.98 2.81
CA GLN A 20 -30.05 25.81 2.26
C GLN A 20 -31.20 25.99 3.27
N LEU A 21 -31.34 25.08 4.24
CA LEU A 21 -32.34 25.20 5.30
C LEU A 21 -32.12 26.46 6.15
N ALA A 22 -30.89 26.98 6.23
CA ALA A 22 -30.59 28.24 6.91
C ALA A 22 -31.32 29.45 6.27
N THR A 23 -31.58 29.39 4.95
CA THR A 23 -32.33 30.42 4.23
C THR A 23 -33.84 30.11 4.21
N GLU A 24 -34.22 28.86 4.01
CA GLU A 24 -35.64 28.46 3.88
C GLU A 24 -36.39 28.44 5.21
N MET A 25 -35.74 27.98 6.29
CA MET A 25 -36.33 27.81 7.62
C MET A 25 -35.29 28.11 8.72
N PRO A 26 -34.89 29.37 8.90
CA PRO A 26 -33.74 29.76 9.75
C PRO A 26 -33.88 29.35 11.22
N GLU A 27 -35.09 29.37 11.78
CA GLU A 27 -35.33 28.94 13.18
C GLU A 27 -35.12 27.44 13.36
N LEU A 28 -35.60 26.63 12.42
CA LEU A 28 -35.47 25.18 12.46
C LEU A 28 -34.05 24.74 12.17
N TYR A 29 -33.34 25.45 11.30
CA TYR A 29 -31.90 25.22 11.09
C TYR A 29 -31.10 25.47 12.37
N ARG A 30 -31.40 26.53 13.13
CA ARG A 30 -30.77 26.76 14.45
C ARG A 30 -31.07 25.64 15.45
N GLN A 31 -32.30 25.13 15.47
CA GLN A 31 -32.65 23.97 16.30
C GLN A 31 -31.89 22.71 15.88
N LEU A 32 -31.74 22.49 14.58
CA LEU A 32 -31.00 21.37 14.00
C LEU A 32 -29.50 21.44 14.36
N GLU A 33 -28.89 22.62 14.27
CA GLU A 33 -27.50 22.83 14.72
C GLU A 33 -27.35 22.57 16.23
N GLY A 34 -28.34 22.99 17.04
CA GLY A 34 -28.40 22.68 18.46
C GLY A 34 -28.49 21.17 18.74
N LEU A 35 -29.33 20.45 17.98
CA LEU A 35 -29.44 19.00 18.05
C LEU A 35 -28.12 18.33 17.67
N ARG A 36 -27.50 18.74 16.55
CA ARG A 36 -26.20 18.22 16.10
C ARG A 36 -25.15 18.33 17.21
N ARG A 37 -24.97 19.52 17.77
CA ARG A 37 -24.02 19.76 18.88
C ARG A 37 -24.34 18.90 20.10
N LYS A 38 -25.62 18.76 20.45
CA LYS A 38 -26.05 17.94 21.60
C LYS A 38 -25.71 16.46 21.39
N LEU A 39 -25.97 15.93 20.19
CA LEU A 39 -25.67 14.56 19.83
C LEU A 39 -24.15 14.31 19.81
N GLU A 40 -23.37 15.17 19.16
CA GLU A 40 -21.89 15.08 19.14
C GLU A 40 -21.30 15.16 20.55
N THR A 41 -21.79 16.08 21.39
CA THR A 41 -21.33 16.23 22.78
C THR A 41 -21.67 15.00 23.63
N HIS A 42 -22.87 14.44 23.46
CA HIS A 42 -23.34 13.30 24.24
C HIS A 42 -22.61 12.02 23.88
N TYR A 43 -22.54 11.70 22.58
CA TYR A 43 -21.91 10.47 22.09
C TYR A 43 -20.39 10.57 21.95
N ARG A 44 -19.83 11.79 21.96
CA ARG A 44 -18.41 12.06 21.69
C ARG A 44 -17.93 11.43 20.40
N GLU A 45 -18.77 11.53 19.39
CA GLU A 45 -18.61 10.91 18.08
C GLU A 45 -19.43 11.68 17.05
N VAL A 46 -18.93 11.78 15.82
CA VAL A 46 -19.67 12.35 14.69
C VAL A 46 -20.90 11.49 14.44
N GLN A 47 -22.06 12.14 14.36
CA GLN A 47 -23.34 11.45 14.24
C GLN A 47 -23.89 11.55 12.82
N ASP A 48 -24.32 10.41 12.30
CA ASP A 48 -25.23 10.28 11.18
C ASP A 48 -26.64 10.15 11.76
N PHE A 49 -27.50 11.15 11.51
CA PHE A 49 -28.83 11.21 12.09
C PHE A 49 -29.87 11.67 11.09
N GLU A 50 -31.08 11.14 11.26
CA GLU A 50 -32.24 11.40 10.42
C GLU A 50 -33.24 12.24 11.17
N TYR A 51 -33.81 13.23 10.49
CA TYR A 51 -34.79 14.15 11.08
C TYR A 51 -35.93 14.43 10.11
N THR A 52 -37.06 14.87 10.66
CA THR A 52 -38.21 15.34 9.89
C THR A 52 -38.75 16.63 10.49
N ILE A 53 -39.19 17.53 9.61
CA ILE A 53 -39.88 18.76 10.01
C ILE A 53 -41.35 18.58 9.64
N GLU A 54 -42.19 18.38 10.64
CA GLU A 54 -43.64 18.29 10.45
C GLU A 54 -44.31 19.55 11.01
N LYS A 55 -45.03 20.29 10.16
CA LYS A 55 -45.80 21.49 10.54
C LYS A 55 -45.00 22.49 11.40
N GLY A 56 -43.72 22.68 11.06
CA GLY A 56 -42.84 23.61 11.78
C GLY A 56 -42.23 23.07 13.07
N VAL A 57 -42.33 21.77 13.35
CA VAL A 57 -41.71 21.11 14.49
C VAL A 57 -40.64 20.13 14.01
N LEU A 58 -39.43 20.24 14.58
CA LEU A 58 -38.30 19.35 14.28
C LEU A 58 -38.38 18.07 15.14
N TYR A 59 -38.34 16.92 14.49
CA TYR A 59 -38.27 15.60 15.11
C TYR A 59 -36.97 14.89 14.71
N CYS A 60 -36.24 14.36 15.69
CA CYS A 60 -35.12 13.45 15.45
C CYS A 60 -35.65 12.01 15.42
N LEU A 61 -35.44 11.30 14.32
CA LEU A 61 -35.99 9.95 14.11
C LEU A 61 -34.97 8.88 14.49
N GLN A 62 -33.72 9.06 14.09
CA GLN A 62 -32.64 8.11 14.30
C GLN A 62 -31.32 8.84 14.45
N THR A 63 -30.41 8.30 15.26
CA THR A 63 -29.01 8.72 15.31
C THR A 63 -28.13 7.50 15.46
N ARG A 64 -26.95 7.53 14.84
CA ARG A 64 -25.91 6.53 14.97
C ARG A 64 -24.55 7.16 14.71
N ASN A 65 -23.49 6.46 15.09
CA ASN A 65 -22.14 6.88 14.74
C ASN A 65 -21.98 6.92 13.21
N GLY A 66 -21.45 8.04 12.71
CA GLY A 66 -21.22 8.24 11.29
C GLY A 66 -20.19 7.25 10.75
N LYS A 67 -20.53 6.62 9.62
CA LYS A 67 -19.54 5.82 8.88
C LYS A 67 -18.63 6.77 8.12
N MET A 68 -17.32 6.56 8.24
CA MET A 68 -16.31 7.44 7.68
C MET A 68 -15.20 6.63 7.00
N ASN A 69 -14.57 7.21 5.99
CA ASN A 69 -13.32 6.68 5.47
C ASN A 69 -12.15 7.01 6.42
N THR A 70 -10.99 6.36 6.23
CA THR A 70 -9.83 6.54 7.12
C THR A 70 -9.39 8.01 7.22
N THR A 71 -9.37 8.75 6.11
CA THR A 71 -8.96 10.15 6.08
C THR A 71 -9.87 11.03 6.94
N ALA A 72 -11.19 10.86 6.80
CA ALA A 72 -12.17 11.57 7.62
C ALA A 72 -12.06 11.16 9.08
N MET A 73 -11.85 9.88 9.38
CA MET A 73 -11.65 9.40 10.74
C MET A 73 -10.44 10.06 11.41
N VAL A 74 -9.27 10.08 10.75
CA VAL A 74 -8.07 10.77 11.23
C VAL A 74 -8.34 12.25 11.49
N ARG A 75 -8.94 12.95 10.52
CA ARG A 75 -9.26 14.36 10.64
C ARG A 75 -10.18 14.64 11.83
N THR A 76 -11.28 13.91 11.94
CA THR A 76 -12.26 14.08 13.02
C THR A 76 -11.66 13.77 14.38
N SER A 77 -10.81 12.74 14.51
CA SER A 77 -10.12 12.43 15.77
C SER A 77 -9.26 13.60 16.25
N VAL A 78 -8.55 14.26 15.33
CA VAL A 78 -7.70 15.41 15.64
C VAL A 78 -8.53 16.65 15.96
N GLU A 79 -9.54 16.96 15.16
CA GLU A 79 -10.44 18.11 15.36
C GLU A 79 -11.21 17.98 16.70
N MET A 80 -11.80 16.82 16.97
CA MET A 80 -12.55 16.58 18.22
C MET A 80 -11.65 16.64 19.46
N ALA A 81 -10.38 16.23 19.35
CA ALA A 81 -9.42 16.38 20.44
C ALA A 81 -9.03 17.85 20.66
N HIS A 82 -8.87 18.63 19.59
CA HIS A 82 -8.64 20.07 19.67
C HIS A 82 -9.82 20.83 20.27
N GLU A 83 -11.04 20.42 19.97
CA GLU A 83 -12.27 20.97 20.53
C GLU A 83 -12.54 20.53 21.98
N GLY A 84 -11.73 19.61 22.51
CA GLY A 84 -11.88 19.08 23.88
C GLY A 84 -13.05 18.12 24.05
N LEU A 85 -13.62 17.62 22.95
CA LEU A 85 -14.72 16.64 22.98
C LEU A 85 -14.21 15.25 23.41
N ILE A 86 -13.00 14.91 23.00
CA ILE A 86 -12.27 13.69 23.37
C ILE A 86 -10.85 14.03 23.81
N THR A 87 -10.20 13.13 24.56
CA THR A 87 -8.77 13.29 24.89
C THR A 87 -7.88 12.83 23.73
N ARG A 88 -6.57 13.16 23.78
CA ARG A 88 -5.60 12.68 22.77
C ARG A 88 -5.51 11.16 22.76
N GLU A 89 -5.56 10.52 23.93
CA GLU A 89 -5.54 9.07 24.08
C GLU A 89 -6.79 8.44 23.45
N GLN A 90 -7.96 9.05 23.62
CA GLN A 90 -9.19 8.61 22.97
C GLN A 90 -9.11 8.76 21.44
N ALA A 91 -8.53 9.86 20.95
CA ALA A 91 -8.30 10.08 19.53
C ALA A 91 -7.37 9.03 18.90
N LEU A 92 -6.34 8.60 19.64
CA LEU A 92 -5.44 7.50 19.22
C LEU A 92 -6.18 6.16 19.17
N LEU A 93 -6.88 5.78 20.25
CA LEU A 93 -7.58 4.49 20.36
C LEU A 93 -8.77 4.34 19.41
N ARG A 94 -9.30 5.44 18.90
CA ARG A 94 -10.35 5.49 17.90
C ARG A 94 -9.91 4.93 16.54
N ILE A 95 -8.62 4.96 16.25
CA ILE A 95 -8.07 4.57 14.95
C ILE A 95 -7.36 3.23 15.08
N LYS A 96 -7.86 2.23 14.36
CA LYS A 96 -7.22 0.93 14.31
C LYS A 96 -5.96 0.99 13.43
N PRO A 97 -4.84 0.36 13.81
CA PRO A 97 -3.62 0.41 13.00
C PRO A 97 -3.81 -0.08 11.56
N GLU A 98 -4.65 -1.09 11.33
CA GLU A 98 -4.84 -1.72 10.02
C GLU A 98 -5.49 -0.77 9.00
N ILE A 99 -6.29 0.20 9.46
CA ILE A 99 -6.92 1.17 8.56
C ILE A 99 -5.94 2.26 8.12
N LEU A 100 -4.88 2.52 8.91
CA LEU A 100 -3.82 3.48 8.57
C LEU A 100 -2.92 2.96 7.45
N GLU A 101 -2.75 1.64 7.31
CA GLU A 101 -1.99 1.02 6.21
C GLU A 101 -2.48 1.54 4.86
N GLN A 102 -3.80 1.71 4.69
CA GLN A 102 -4.40 2.24 3.47
C GLN A 102 -3.91 3.66 3.11
N LEU A 103 -3.47 4.46 4.09
CA LEU A 103 -2.95 5.81 3.86
C LEU A 103 -1.47 5.80 3.42
N LEU A 104 -0.81 4.64 3.45
CA LEU A 104 0.61 4.48 3.10
C LEU A 104 0.82 4.01 1.65
N HIS A 105 -0.26 3.66 0.95
CA HIS A 105 -0.20 3.20 -0.43
C HIS A 105 -0.77 4.24 -1.40
N PRO A 106 -0.27 4.29 -2.66
CA PRO A 106 -0.88 5.07 -3.72
C PRO A 106 -2.37 4.76 -3.87
N ARG A 107 -3.16 5.77 -4.18
CA ARG A 107 -4.61 5.62 -4.41
C ARG A 107 -4.98 6.11 -5.79
N LEU A 108 -6.10 5.62 -6.31
CA LEU A 108 -6.67 6.19 -7.53
C LEU A 108 -7.12 7.63 -7.26
N ASP A 109 -6.92 8.50 -8.25
CA ASP A 109 -7.41 9.88 -8.20
C ASP A 109 -8.95 9.88 -8.11
N SER A 110 -9.52 10.43 -7.03
CA SER A 110 -10.97 10.45 -6.82
C SER A 110 -11.77 11.19 -7.90
N LEU A 111 -11.10 11.95 -8.77
CA LEU A 111 -11.70 12.60 -9.94
C LEU A 111 -11.81 11.69 -11.17
N HIS A 112 -11.28 10.46 -11.13
CA HIS A 112 -11.38 9.54 -12.25
C HIS A 112 -12.84 9.11 -12.49
N LYS A 113 -13.21 8.97 -13.77
CA LYS A 113 -14.55 8.50 -14.19
C LYS A 113 -14.52 7.08 -14.78
N ALA A 114 -13.39 6.39 -14.67
CA ALA A 114 -13.25 5.02 -15.16
C ALA A 114 -14.19 4.08 -14.39
N GLU A 115 -14.92 3.26 -15.13
CA GLU A 115 -15.77 2.21 -14.57
C GLU A 115 -14.96 0.92 -14.38
N PRO A 116 -15.13 0.21 -13.25
CA PRO A 116 -14.46 -1.06 -13.02
C PRO A 116 -14.95 -2.10 -14.04
N ILE A 117 -14.01 -2.87 -14.60
CA ILE A 117 -14.31 -3.98 -15.50
C ILE A 117 -14.54 -5.29 -14.75
N ALA A 118 -14.00 -5.41 -13.54
CA ALA A 118 -14.17 -6.55 -12.65
C ALA A 118 -13.98 -6.11 -11.19
N GLN A 119 -14.43 -6.95 -10.26
CA GLN A 119 -14.19 -6.79 -8.84
C GLN A 119 -13.77 -8.13 -8.23
N GLY A 120 -12.69 -8.12 -7.46
CA GLY A 120 -12.26 -9.22 -6.62
C GLY A 120 -12.21 -8.85 -5.15
N LEU A 121 -11.55 -9.69 -4.36
CA LEU A 121 -11.33 -9.45 -2.95
C LEU A 121 -10.16 -8.48 -2.75
N PRO A 122 -10.33 -7.42 -1.94
CA PRO A 122 -9.23 -6.53 -1.56
C PRO A 122 -8.27 -7.30 -0.65
N ALA A 123 -7.17 -7.79 -1.23
CA ALA A 123 -6.24 -8.71 -0.58
C ALA A 123 -5.05 -7.97 0.06
N SER A 124 -4.49 -6.99 -0.65
CA SER A 124 -3.46 -6.08 -0.13
C SER A 124 -3.72 -4.66 -0.64
N PRO A 125 -3.71 -3.64 0.24
CA PRO A 125 -4.13 -2.29 -0.09
C PRO A 125 -3.21 -1.57 -1.09
N GLY A 126 -3.76 -0.53 -1.72
CA GLY A 126 -3.07 0.35 -2.65
C GLY A 126 -3.53 0.21 -4.09
N ALA A 127 -3.10 1.14 -4.94
CA ALA A 127 -3.37 1.15 -6.37
C ALA A 127 -2.08 0.92 -7.17
N ALA A 128 -2.18 0.13 -8.24
CA ALA A 128 -1.10 -0.12 -9.16
C ALA A 128 -1.59 -0.10 -10.61
N SER A 129 -0.81 0.50 -11.50
CA SER A 129 -1.06 0.51 -12.95
C SER A 129 0.14 -0.02 -13.71
N GLY A 130 -0.10 -0.84 -14.73
CA GLY A 130 0.96 -1.43 -15.54
C GLY A 130 0.43 -2.34 -16.64
N HIS A 131 1.35 -2.83 -17.47
CA HIS A 131 1.06 -3.80 -18.51
C HIS A 131 0.80 -5.18 -17.93
N ILE A 132 -0.15 -5.91 -18.48
CA ILE A 132 -0.45 -7.28 -18.07
C ILE A 132 0.70 -8.21 -18.46
N VAL A 133 1.13 -9.02 -17.50
CA VAL A 133 2.01 -10.17 -17.70
C VAL A 133 1.39 -11.40 -17.05
N PHE A 134 1.43 -12.55 -17.73
CA PHE A 134 0.81 -13.80 -17.26
C PHE A 134 1.80 -14.78 -16.61
N ASP A 135 3.07 -14.40 -16.57
CA ASP A 135 4.20 -15.25 -16.23
C ASP A 135 5.17 -14.48 -15.33
N ALA A 136 5.72 -15.17 -14.32
CA ALA A 136 6.54 -14.56 -13.28
C ALA A 136 7.97 -14.24 -13.79
N ASP A 137 8.56 -15.10 -14.61
CA ASP A 137 9.88 -14.87 -15.22
C ASP A 137 9.82 -13.65 -16.16
N ARG A 138 8.72 -13.57 -16.92
CA ARG A 138 8.42 -12.41 -17.78
C ARG A 138 8.27 -11.12 -16.97
N ALA A 139 7.57 -11.19 -15.83
CA ALA A 139 7.40 -10.05 -14.94
C ALA A 139 8.75 -9.55 -14.41
N GLU A 140 9.64 -10.47 -14.04
CA GLU A 140 11.01 -10.15 -13.61
C GLU A 140 11.83 -9.49 -14.71
N LEU A 141 11.84 -10.07 -15.91
CA LEU A 141 12.58 -9.55 -17.05
C LEU A 141 12.15 -8.12 -17.40
N LEU A 142 10.84 -7.89 -17.50
CA LEU A 142 10.29 -6.56 -17.83
C LEU A 142 10.46 -5.57 -16.67
N GLY A 143 10.27 -6.00 -15.42
CA GLY A 143 10.48 -5.16 -14.25
C GLY A 143 11.94 -4.73 -14.10
N LYS A 144 12.91 -5.61 -14.39
CA LYS A 144 14.35 -5.29 -14.46
C LYS A 144 14.67 -4.29 -15.56
N ALA A 145 13.91 -4.31 -16.66
CA ALA A 145 14.01 -3.31 -17.74
C ALA A 145 13.35 -1.95 -17.39
N GLY A 146 12.73 -1.83 -16.20
CA GLY A 146 12.07 -0.60 -15.73
C GLY A 146 10.61 -0.45 -16.16
N GLU A 147 10.04 -1.46 -16.81
CA GLU A 147 8.63 -1.47 -17.23
C GLU A 147 7.72 -1.68 -16.02
N LYS A 148 6.58 -0.97 -16.00
CA LYS A 148 5.54 -1.16 -14.97
C LYS A 148 4.64 -2.31 -15.38
N VAL A 149 4.70 -3.43 -14.67
CA VAL A 149 3.91 -4.64 -14.97
C VAL A 149 2.92 -5.01 -13.86
N ILE A 150 1.81 -5.63 -14.22
CA ILE A 150 0.83 -6.23 -13.32
C ILE A 150 0.81 -7.73 -13.58
N LEU A 151 1.16 -8.53 -12.57
CA LEU A 151 1.15 -9.98 -12.68
C LEU A 151 -0.28 -10.50 -12.56
N VAL A 152 -0.79 -11.07 -13.65
CA VAL A 152 -2.14 -11.64 -13.75
C VAL A 152 -2.04 -13.16 -13.82
N ARG A 153 -2.61 -13.85 -12.82
CA ARG A 153 -2.52 -15.32 -12.71
C ARG A 153 -3.88 -15.91 -12.39
N GLU A 154 -4.07 -17.20 -12.66
CA GLU A 154 -5.25 -17.89 -12.11
C GLU A 154 -5.10 -18.03 -10.58
N GLU A 155 -3.95 -18.56 -10.17
CA GLU A 155 -3.48 -18.69 -8.80
C GLU A 155 -1.96 -18.55 -8.80
N THR A 156 -1.36 -18.09 -7.70
CA THR A 156 0.10 -17.99 -7.58
C THR A 156 0.67 -19.12 -6.73
N LYS A 157 1.90 -19.51 -7.05
CA LYS A 157 2.67 -20.55 -6.35
C LYS A 157 3.89 -19.94 -5.67
N PRO A 158 4.51 -20.63 -4.70
CA PRO A 158 5.75 -20.18 -4.05
C PRO A 158 6.88 -19.84 -5.03
N GLU A 159 6.95 -20.56 -6.15
CA GLU A 159 7.92 -20.35 -7.22
C GLU A 159 7.79 -18.96 -7.89
N ASP A 160 6.58 -18.38 -7.90
CA ASP A 160 6.29 -17.10 -8.59
C ASP A 160 6.86 -15.86 -7.85
N ILE A 161 7.55 -16.03 -6.70
CA ILE A 161 7.94 -14.93 -5.80
C ILE A 161 8.84 -13.87 -6.45
N HIS A 162 9.69 -14.26 -7.41
CA HIS A 162 10.54 -13.34 -8.17
C HIS A 162 9.69 -12.36 -9.00
N GLY A 163 8.60 -12.85 -9.61
CA GLY A 163 7.63 -12.01 -10.31
C GLY A 163 6.92 -11.03 -9.39
N PHE A 164 6.67 -11.39 -8.13
CA PHE A 164 6.11 -10.46 -7.14
C PHE A 164 7.06 -9.29 -6.87
N PHE A 165 8.37 -9.53 -6.76
CA PHE A 165 9.34 -8.45 -6.54
C PHE A 165 9.40 -7.45 -7.69
N ALA A 166 9.16 -7.91 -8.92
CA ALA A 166 9.22 -7.07 -10.11
C ALA A 166 7.89 -6.36 -10.44
N ALA A 167 6.74 -6.99 -10.18
CA ALA A 167 5.43 -6.43 -10.52
C ALA A 167 5.03 -5.24 -9.66
N GLN A 168 4.26 -4.29 -10.20
CA GLN A 168 3.69 -3.18 -9.43
C GLN A 168 2.50 -3.64 -8.56
N GLY A 169 1.84 -4.72 -8.97
CA GLY A 169 0.72 -5.32 -8.26
C GLY A 169 0.35 -6.68 -8.85
N VAL A 170 -0.54 -7.39 -8.15
CA VAL A 170 -0.93 -8.76 -8.49
C VAL A 170 -2.45 -8.87 -8.59
N LEU A 171 -2.92 -9.55 -9.63
CA LEU A 171 -4.32 -9.87 -9.86
C LEU A 171 -4.46 -11.38 -10.01
N THR A 172 -5.32 -12.00 -9.20
CA THR A 172 -5.67 -13.41 -9.37
C THR A 172 -7.15 -13.62 -9.63
N SER A 173 -7.50 -14.56 -10.52
CA SER A 173 -8.90 -14.93 -10.72
C SER A 173 -9.44 -15.85 -9.62
N ARG A 174 -8.57 -16.63 -8.97
CA ARG A 174 -8.90 -17.48 -7.82
C ARG A 174 -8.09 -17.10 -6.58
N GLY A 175 -8.58 -17.55 -5.43
CA GLY A 175 -7.93 -17.36 -4.14
C GLY A 175 -8.63 -16.34 -3.24
N GLY A 176 -8.65 -16.62 -1.94
CA GLY A 176 -9.23 -15.75 -0.92
C GLY A 176 -8.25 -14.72 -0.34
N LYS A 177 -8.70 -13.99 0.69
CA LYS A 177 -7.86 -13.06 1.47
C LYS A 177 -6.65 -13.72 2.16
N THR A 178 -6.66 -15.04 2.31
CA THR A 178 -5.59 -15.85 2.90
C THR A 178 -4.85 -16.70 1.86
N SER A 179 -5.10 -16.47 0.56
CA SER A 179 -4.38 -17.16 -0.51
C SER A 179 -2.90 -16.79 -0.52
N HIS A 180 -2.08 -17.62 -1.16
CA HIS A 180 -0.66 -17.37 -1.34
C HIS A 180 -0.40 -15.95 -1.89
N ALA A 181 -1.13 -15.54 -2.94
CA ALA A 181 -1.03 -14.20 -3.51
C ALA A 181 -1.30 -13.08 -2.50
N ALA A 182 -2.37 -13.24 -1.69
CA ALA A 182 -2.75 -12.23 -0.71
C ALA A 182 -1.71 -12.08 0.41
N VAL A 183 -1.18 -13.20 0.92
CA VAL A 183 -0.20 -13.22 2.01
C VAL A 183 1.13 -12.62 1.55
N VAL A 184 1.63 -13.06 0.39
CA VAL A 184 2.91 -12.59 -0.15
C VAL A 184 2.84 -11.12 -0.55
N ALA A 185 1.80 -10.70 -1.27
CA ALA A 185 1.66 -9.32 -1.69
C ALA A 185 1.54 -8.36 -0.49
N ARG A 186 0.82 -8.75 0.56
CA ARG A 186 0.73 -7.97 1.81
C ARG A 186 2.09 -7.88 2.51
N GLY A 187 2.81 -9.00 2.64
CA GLY A 187 4.15 -9.00 3.21
C GLY A 187 5.14 -8.09 2.46
N MET A 188 4.92 -7.90 1.16
CA MET A 188 5.72 -7.02 0.30
C MET A 188 5.15 -5.60 0.14
N GLY A 189 3.98 -5.30 0.72
CA GLY A 189 3.31 -4.01 0.58
C GLY A 189 2.88 -3.68 -0.86
N LYS A 190 2.57 -4.70 -1.67
CA LYS A 190 2.17 -4.54 -3.07
C LYS A 190 0.65 -4.69 -3.24
N PRO A 191 -0.01 -3.78 -3.98
CA PRO A 191 -1.43 -3.88 -4.29
C PRO A 191 -1.81 -5.26 -4.84
N CYS A 192 -2.84 -5.86 -4.25
CA CYS A 192 -3.31 -7.18 -4.65
C CYS A 192 -4.83 -7.27 -4.62
N VAL A 193 -5.38 -7.71 -5.75
CA VAL A 193 -6.79 -8.10 -5.90
C VAL A 193 -6.80 -9.61 -6.11
N ALA A 194 -7.32 -10.35 -5.14
CA ALA A 194 -7.37 -11.81 -5.21
C ALA A 194 -8.79 -12.29 -5.49
N GLY A 195 -8.94 -13.39 -6.22
CA GLY A 195 -10.26 -13.99 -6.45
C GLY A 195 -11.22 -13.05 -7.17
N ALA A 196 -10.77 -12.40 -8.25
CA ALA A 196 -11.63 -11.61 -9.12
C ALA A 196 -12.58 -12.53 -9.90
N GLU A 197 -13.70 -12.88 -9.26
CA GLU A 197 -14.75 -13.70 -9.86
C GLU A 197 -15.24 -13.03 -11.15
N GLY A 198 -15.20 -13.78 -12.26
CA GLY A 198 -15.53 -13.27 -13.60
C GLY A 198 -14.32 -12.99 -14.50
N ILE A 199 -13.08 -13.08 -13.98
CA ILE A 199 -11.87 -13.08 -14.81
C ILE A 199 -11.45 -14.53 -15.10
N HIS A 200 -11.39 -14.92 -16.38
CA HIS A 200 -10.81 -16.19 -16.81
C HIS A 200 -9.44 -15.96 -17.40
N VAL A 201 -8.40 -16.42 -16.70
CA VAL A 201 -7.00 -16.28 -17.12
C VAL A 201 -6.57 -17.53 -17.87
N ASP A 202 -6.13 -17.36 -19.11
CA ASP A 202 -5.47 -18.41 -19.89
C ASP A 202 -3.99 -18.05 -20.08
N VAL A 203 -3.13 -18.73 -19.31
CA VAL A 203 -1.69 -18.51 -19.34
C VAL A 203 -1.07 -18.97 -20.66
N LYS A 204 -1.63 -19.99 -21.33
CA LYS A 204 -1.09 -20.50 -22.60
C LYS A 204 -1.37 -19.54 -23.74
N LEU A 205 -2.57 -19.00 -23.79
CA LEU A 205 -2.98 -18.00 -24.77
C LEU A 205 -2.58 -16.58 -24.37
N ARG A 206 -2.05 -16.39 -23.15
CA ARG A 206 -1.62 -15.11 -22.59
C ARG A 206 -2.71 -14.04 -22.70
N GLN A 207 -3.89 -14.40 -22.23
CA GLN A 207 -5.07 -13.55 -22.25
C GLN A 207 -5.92 -13.73 -20.98
N ALA A 208 -6.62 -12.67 -20.60
CA ALA A 208 -7.65 -12.69 -19.56
C ALA A 208 -8.98 -12.26 -20.17
N VAL A 209 -10.03 -13.05 -19.93
CA VAL A 209 -11.39 -12.79 -20.43
C VAL A 209 -12.27 -12.34 -19.27
N ILE A 210 -12.98 -11.23 -19.44
CA ILE A 210 -13.87 -10.62 -18.44
C ILE A 210 -15.20 -10.31 -19.12
N GLY A 211 -16.18 -11.21 -18.98
CA GLY A 211 -17.41 -11.16 -19.78
C GLY A 211 -17.07 -11.13 -21.28
N ASP A 212 -17.48 -10.07 -21.98
CA ASP A 212 -17.24 -9.89 -23.42
C ASP A 212 -15.89 -9.21 -23.74
N LYS A 213 -15.10 -8.84 -22.72
CA LYS A 213 -13.83 -8.13 -22.89
C LYS A 213 -12.66 -9.10 -22.79
N THR A 214 -11.78 -9.09 -23.80
CA THR A 214 -10.50 -9.81 -23.75
C THR A 214 -9.35 -8.83 -23.55
N LEU A 215 -8.49 -9.13 -22.60
CA LEU A 215 -7.25 -8.42 -22.29
C LEU A 215 -6.08 -9.31 -22.66
N HIS A 216 -5.10 -8.77 -23.38
CA HIS A 216 -3.91 -9.50 -23.82
C HIS A 216 -2.68 -9.09 -23.03
N GLU A 217 -1.63 -9.90 -23.12
CA GLU A 217 -0.32 -9.50 -22.60
C GLU A 217 0.12 -8.17 -23.21
N GLY A 218 0.60 -7.25 -22.37
CA GLY A 218 0.96 -5.90 -22.80
C GLY A 218 -0.17 -4.88 -22.74
N ASP A 219 -1.44 -5.28 -22.61
CA ASP A 219 -2.52 -4.32 -22.35
C ASP A 219 -2.34 -3.69 -20.97
N TYR A 220 -2.67 -2.40 -20.84
CA TYR A 220 -2.64 -1.72 -19.55
C TYR A 220 -3.87 -2.03 -18.72
N ILE A 221 -3.64 -2.30 -17.44
CA ILE A 221 -4.69 -2.33 -16.41
C ILE A 221 -4.26 -1.54 -15.19
N THR A 222 -5.28 -1.12 -14.44
CA THR A 222 -5.12 -0.58 -13.09
C THR A 222 -5.89 -1.45 -12.12
N ILE A 223 -5.27 -1.79 -10.99
CA ILE A 223 -5.91 -2.50 -9.89
C ILE A 223 -5.92 -1.61 -8.64
N ASP A 224 -7.01 -1.69 -7.87
CA ASP A 224 -7.13 -1.12 -6.54
C ASP A 224 -7.34 -2.24 -5.53
N GLY A 225 -6.27 -2.61 -4.83
CA GLY A 225 -6.27 -3.64 -3.81
C GLY A 225 -6.94 -3.22 -2.50
N GLY A 226 -7.32 -1.94 -2.35
CA GLY A 226 -8.13 -1.46 -1.23
C GLY A 226 -9.62 -1.73 -1.40
N THR A 227 -10.13 -1.58 -2.63
CA THR A 227 -11.55 -1.81 -2.96
C THR A 227 -11.81 -3.16 -3.64
N GLY A 228 -10.78 -3.75 -4.24
CA GLY A 228 -10.87 -4.95 -5.06
C GLY A 228 -11.21 -4.66 -6.53
N TYR A 229 -11.28 -3.40 -6.96
CA TYR A 229 -11.66 -3.07 -8.34
C TYR A 229 -10.50 -3.22 -9.32
N VAL A 230 -10.84 -3.66 -10.53
CA VAL A 230 -9.95 -3.76 -11.69
C VAL A 230 -10.49 -2.85 -12.78
N TYR A 231 -9.61 -2.11 -13.43
CA TYR A 231 -9.94 -1.14 -14.49
C TYR A 231 -9.10 -1.39 -15.73
N LYS A 232 -9.69 -1.11 -16.90
CA LYS A 232 -8.96 -1.14 -18.18
C LYS A 232 -8.22 0.17 -18.39
N GLY A 233 -6.97 0.09 -18.84
CA GLY A 233 -6.12 1.25 -19.10
C GLY A 233 -5.36 1.71 -17.86
N MET A 234 -4.69 2.86 -17.99
CA MET A 234 -3.96 3.50 -16.89
C MET A 234 -4.85 4.57 -16.26
N ILE A 235 -5.11 4.45 -14.96
CA ILE A 235 -5.76 5.49 -14.18
C ILE A 235 -4.70 6.32 -13.45
N PRO A 236 -4.81 7.67 -13.47
CA PRO A 236 -3.96 8.53 -12.65
C PRO A 236 -4.04 8.15 -11.17
N MET A 237 -2.86 8.02 -10.56
CA MET A 237 -2.72 7.70 -9.13
C MET A 237 -2.18 8.92 -8.40
N VAL A 238 -2.62 9.07 -7.16
CA VAL A 238 -2.12 10.08 -6.24
C VAL A 238 -1.23 9.37 -5.22
N GLU A 239 0.01 9.84 -5.11
CA GLU A 239 0.93 9.38 -4.08
C GLU A 239 0.36 9.68 -2.68
N PRO A 240 0.56 8.78 -1.71
CA PRO A 240 0.09 9.01 -0.35
C PRO A 240 0.80 10.23 0.22
N THR A 241 0.02 11.26 0.55
CA THR A 241 0.53 12.42 1.29
C THR A 241 0.12 12.31 2.75
N PHE A 242 1.09 12.50 3.64
CA PHE A 242 0.80 12.64 5.07
C PHE A 242 0.08 13.98 5.27
N SER A 243 -1.25 13.91 5.42
CA SER A 243 -2.06 15.04 5.88
C SER A 243 -1.51 15.59 7.20
N ASP A 244 -1.69 16.88 7.45
CA ASP A 244 -1.19 17.50 8.67
C ASP A 244 -1.88 16.95 9.92
N GLU A 245 -3.13 16.50 9.80
CA GLU A 245 -3.87 15.78 10.83
C GLU A 245 -3.23 14.43 11.13
N LEU A 246 -2.85 13.66 10.10
CA LEU A 246 -2.16 12.39 10.31
C LEU A 246 -0.82 12.59 11.03
N LYS A 247 -0.04 13.60 10.63
CA LYS A 247 1.23 13.93 11.32
C LYS A 247 0.99 14.29 12.79
N LYS A 248 -0.02 15.09 13.10
CA LYS A 248 -0.38 15.45 14.48
C LYS A 248 -0.76 14.22 15.30
N LEU A 249 -1.60 13.35 14.73
CA LEU A 249 -2.01 12.10 15.37
C LEU A 249 -0.81 11.20 15.65
N LEU A 250 0.09 11.02 14.66
CA LEU A 250 1.31 10.22 14.84
C LEU A 250 2.26 10.83 15.88
N ASN A 251 2.38 12.16 15.92
CA ASN A 251 3.15 12.82 17.00
C ASN A 251 2.56 12.55 18.39
N TRP A 252 1.23 12.54 18.54
CA TRP A 252 0.61 12.14 19.81
C TRP A 252 0.88 10.67 20.14
N ALA A 253 0.93 9.80 19.13
CA ALA A 253 1.31 8.41 19.31
C ALA A 253 2.76 8.29 19.78
N ASP A 254 3.69 9.05 19.20
CA ASP A 254 5.10 9.10 19.59
C ASP A 254 5.28 9.65 21.03
N GLU A 255 4.49 10.66 21.42
CA GLU A 255 4.47 11.20 22.79
C GLU A 255 3.98 10.17 23.82
N ALA A 256 2.97 9.36 23.45
CA ALA A 256 2.39 8.35 24.32
C ALA A 256 3.18 7.02 24.34
N ALA A 257 3.96 6.75 23.29
CA ALA A 257 4.67 5.48 23.13
C ALA A 257 5.87 5.39 24.08
N SER A 258 6.01 4.23 24.73
CA SER A 258 7.23 3.87 25.47
C SER A 258 8.29 3.24 24.56
N MET A 259 7.88 2.61 23.46
CA MET A 259 8.75 1.95 22.49
C MET A 259 9.14 2.92 21.38
N LYS A 260 10.42 2.91 20.99
CA LYS A 260 10.90 3.61 19.80
C LYS A 260 10.67 2.75 18.57
N VAL A 261 10.17 3.36 17.50
CA VAL A 261 10.00 2.68 16.21
C VAL A 261 11.25 2.92 15.36
N MET A 262 12.00 1.83 15.14
CA MET A 262 13.19 1.80 14.31
C MET A 262 12.85 1.13 12.97
N ALA A 263 13.57 1.48 11.90
CA ALA A 263 13.38 0.87 10.59
C ALA A 263 14.37 -0.27 10.33
N ASN A 264 13.94 -1.24 9.53
CA ASN A 264 14.84 -2.16 8.84
C ASN A 264 15.11 -1.57 7.46
N ALA A 265 16.34 -1.14 7.20
CA ALA A 265 16.70 -0.44 5.97
C ALA A 265 18.16 -0.71 5.61
N ASP A 266 18.35 -1.29 4.42
CA ASP A 266 19.65 -1.79 3.97
C ASP A 266 20.25 -0.94 2.82
N THR A 267 19.49 0.03 2.30
CA THR A 267 19.89 0.90 1.19
C THR A 267 19.67 2.38 1.51
N PRO A 268 20.39 3.31 0.87
CA PRO A 268 20.17 4.75 1.04
C PRO A 268 18.74 5.20 0.72
N SER A 269 18.11 4.60 -0.31
CA SER A 269 16.72 4.89 -0.67
C SER A 269 15.73 4.41 0.39
N ALA A 270 15.94 3.20 0.92
CA ALA A 270 15.12 2.68 2.03
C ALA A 270 15.29 3.53 3.30
N ALA A 271 16.50 3.97 3.61
CA ALA A 271 16.77 4.87 4.74
C ALA A 271 16.04 6.21 4.61
N LYS A 272 16.08 6.84 3.42
CA LYS A 272 15.33 8.09 3.14
C LYS A 272 13.82 7.89 3.31
N LYS A 273 13.29 6.79 2.77
CA LYS A 273 11.86 6.45 2.90
C LYS A 273 11.48 6.25 4.36
N ALA A 274 12.22 5.43 5.11
CA ALA A 274 12.00 5.22 6.54
C ALA A 274 11.98 6.54 7.33
N LEU A 275 12.91 7.45 7.03
CA LEU A 275 12.98 8.76 7.66
C LEU A 275 11.73 9.62 7.35
N SER A 276 11.26 9.61 6.11
CA SER A 276 10.05 10.36 5.71
C SER A 276 8.77 9.85 6.41
N PHE A 277 8.78 8.62 6.91
CA PHE A 277 7.68 8.01 7.68
C PHE A 277 7.86 8.19 9.20
N GLY A 278 8.91 8.89 9.65
CA GLY A 278 9.13 9.20 11.07
C GLY A 278 10.00 8.20 11.82
N ALA A 279 10.70 7.28 11.15
CA ALA A 279 11.58 6.33 11.83
C ALA A 279 12.60 7.02 12.75
N MET A 280 12.76 6.51 13.96
CA MET A 280 13.66 7.07 14.98
C MET A 280 15.13 6.61 14.80
N GLY A 281 15.40 5.87 13.73
CA GLY A 281 16.71 5.38 13.32
C GLY A 281 16.57 4.04 12.59
N ILE A 282 17.69 3.37 12.35
CA ILE A 282 17.72 2.03 11.74
C ILE A 282 18.04 1.01 12.84
N GLY A 283 17.13 0.09 13.08
CA GLY A 283 17.27 -0.98 14.08
C GLY A 283 18.01 -2.19 13.52
N LEU A 284 17.99 -2.36 12.21
CA LEU A 284 18.68 -3.42 11.50
C LEU A 284 19.01 -2.99 10.06
N CYS A 285 20.30 -2.80 9.79
CA CYS A 285 20.87 -2.69 8.45
C CYS A 285 21.62 -4.00 8.15
N ARG A 286 21.12 -4.78 7.20
CA ARG A 286 21.66 -6.07 6.79
C ARG A 286 22.72 -5.88 5.71
N THR A 287 23.98 -6.12 6.06
CA THR A 287 25.10 -6.00 5.10
C THR A 287 24.97 -6.97 3.93
N GLU A 288 24.40 -8.16 4.14
CA GLU A 288 24.25 -9.16 3.10
C GLU A 288 23.38 -8.70 1.93
N ARG A 289 22.34 -7.90 2.20
CA ARG A 289 21.44 -7.37 1.17
C ARG A 289 22.14 -6.34 0.28
N MET A 290 23.23 -5.74 0.76
CA MET A 290 24.07 -4.84 -0.03
C MET A 290 24.91 -5.58 -1.07
N PHE A 291 25.07 -6.91 -0.98
CA PHE A 291 25.87 -7.69 -1.94
C PHE A 291 25.05 -8.32 -3.07
N ASN A 292 23.73 -8.39 -2.93
CA ASN A 292 22.86 -9.04 -3.90
C ASN A 292 22.65 -8.23 -5.19
N ASP A 293 23.24 -7.04 -5.28
CA ASP A 293 23.24 -6.25 -6.50
C ASP A 293 24.07 -6.94 -7.59
N VAL A 294 23.60 -6.85 -8.85
CA VAL A 294 24.16 -7.60 -10.00
C VAL A 294 25.66 -7.37 -10.16
N ASP A 295 26.13 -6.15 -9.87
CA ASP A 295 27.53 -5.77 -10.04
C ASP A 295 28.43 -6.21 -8.87
N ARG A 296 27.83 -6.64 -7.75
CA ARG A 296 28.53 -6.91 -6.48
C ARG A 296 28.64 -8.39 -6.19
N LEU A 297 27.63 -9.17 -6.56
CA LEU A 297 27.61 -10.62 -6.38
C LEU A 297 28.85 -11.31 -6.97
N PRO A 298 29.33 -10.97 -8.20
CA PRO A 298 30.54 -11.59 -8.74
C PRO A 298 31.78 -11.36 -7.88
N ILE A 299 31.90 -10.19 -7.22
CA ILE A 299 33.04 -9.85 -6.36
C ILE A 299 32.98 -10.69 -5.06
N VAL A 300 31.79 -10.94 -4.54
CA VAL A 300 31.60 -11.83 -3.38
C VAL A 300 31.94 -13.27 -3.75
N VAL A 301 31.51 -13.75 -4.92
CA VAL A 301 31.87 -15.08 -5.41
C VAL A 301 33.39 -15.21 -5.61
N GLU A 302 34.05 -14.20 -6.16
CA GLU A 302 35.52 -14.14 -6.28
C GLU A 302 36.21 -14.23 -4.91
N MET A 303 35.74 -13.49 -3.90
CA MET A 303 36.24 -13.57 -2.52
C MET A 303 36.05 -14.97 -1.90
N ILE A 304 34.96 -15.65 -2.23
CA ILE A 304 34.64 -17.00 -1.73
C ILE A 304 35.54 -18.05 -2.39
N LEU A 305 35.76 -17.95 -3.70
CA LEU A 305 36.52 -18.92 -4.50
C LEU A 305 38.03 -18.66 -4.52
N ALA A 306 38.50 -17.52 -3.99
CA ALA A 306 39.91 -17.17 -3.90
C ALA A 306 40.75 -18.30 -3.29
N ALA A 307 41.80 -18.70 -4.00
CA ALA A 307 42.68 -19.80 -3.59
C ALA A 307 43.78 -19.32 -2.64
N THR A 308 44.12 -18.03 -2.69
CA THR A 308 45.12 -17.40 -1.83
C THR A 308 44.53 -16.28 -0.98
N GLN A 309 45.23 -15.94 0.10
CA GLN A 309 44.86 -14.80 0.94
C GLN A 309 44.95 -13.48 0.15
N GLU A 310 45.93 -13.34 -0.73
CA GLU A 310 46.15 -12.14 -1.55
C GLU A 310 44.99 -11.91 -2.54
N GLU A 311 44.51 -12.97 -3.19
CA GLU A 311 43.30 -12.92 -4.04
C GLU A 311 42.06 -12.51 -3.25
N ARG A 312 41.89 -13.10 -2.04
CA ARG A 312 40.77 -12.76 -1.16
C ARG A 312 40.82 -11.30 -0.71
N GLU A 313 41.99 -10.79 -0.34
CA GLU A 313 42.18 -9.39 0.06
C GLU A 313 41.87 -8.43 -1.09
N GLY A 314 42.27 -8.76 -2.32
CA GLY A 314 41.92 -7.98 -3.52
C GLY A 314 40.41 -7.85 -3.74
N ALA A 315 39.66 -8.95 -3.57
CA ALA A 315 38.19 -8.93 -3.66
C ALA A 315 37.56 -8.15 -2.49
N LEU A 316 38.09 -8.30 -1.27
CA LEU A 316 37.63 -7.56 -0.09
C LEU A 316 37.83 -6.04 -0.20
N ASP A 317 38.95 -5.58 -0.76
CA ASP A 317 39.21 -4.15 -0.95
C ASP A 317 38.22 -3.51 -1.94
N ARG A 318 37.83 -4.24 -3.00
CA ARG A 318 36.78 -3.80 -3.91
C ARG A 318 35.42 -3.70 -3.21
N LEU A 319 35.05 -4.70 -2.42
CA LEU A 319 33.79 -4.68 -1.64
C LEU A 319 33.77 -3.58 -0.59
N LYS A 320 34.91 -3.29 0.02
CA LYS A 320 35.09 -2.24 1.04
C LYS A 320 34.78 -0.85 0.50
N ASP A 321 35.25 -0.50 -0.69
CA ASP A 321 34.98 0.82 -1.28
C ASP A 321 33.49 1.01 -1.60
N ILE A 322 32.86 -0.04 -2.11
CA ILE A 322 31.42 -0.07 -2.40
C ILE A 322 30.60 0.08 -1.11
N GLN A 323 30.85 -0.77 -0.11
CA GLN A 323 30.15 -0.70 1.19
C GLN A 323 30.37 0.64 1.91
N ARG A 324 31.59 1.17 1.86
CA ARG A 324 31.91 2.46 2.48
C ARG A 324 31.06 3.58 1.89
N LYS A 325 30.80 3.57 0.58
CA LYS A 325 29.92 4.53 -0.07
C LYS A 325 28.48 4.41 0.46
N ASP A 326 27.94 3.19 0.49
CA ASP A 326 26.56 2.97 0.96
C ASP A 326 26.39 3.38 2.43
N PHE A 327 27.31 2.98 3.30
CA PHE A 327 27.25 3.39 4.70
C PHE A 327 27.37 4.89 4.88
N ARG A 328 28.24 5.56 4.10
CA ARG A 328 28.35 7.02 4.15
C ARG A 328 27.00 7.67 3.84
N GLU A 329 26.31 7.20 2.81
CA GLU A 329 24.99 7.74 2.43
C GLU A 329 23.91 7.41 3.48
N ILE A 330 23.87 6.19 3.99
CA ILE A 330 22.92 5.76 5.03
C ILE A 330 23.11 6.57 6.32
N LEU A 331 24.35 6.67 6.81
CA LEU A 331 24.69 7.38 8.04
C LEU A 331 24.43 8.89 7.89
N THR A 332 24.75 9.48 6.73
CA THR A 332 24.45 10.89 6.45
C THR A 332 22.95 11.14 6.41
N THR A 333 22.19 10.23 5.80
CA THR A 333 20.72 10.33 5.72
C THR A 333 20.08 10.24 7.11
N MET A 334 20.57 9.34 7.96
CA MET A 334 19.97 9.09 9.27
C MET A 334 20.43 10.06 10.35
N ALA A 335 21.54 10.76 10.19
CA ALA A 335 22.07 11.68 11.18
C ALA A 335 21.01 12.68 11.70
N PRO A 336 20.87 12.87 13.03
CA PRO A 336 21.68 12.34 14.13
C PRO A 336 21.17 11.00 14.74
N ARG A 337 20.25 10.29 14.07
CA ARG A 337 19.60 9.07 14.59
C ARG A 337 20.56 7.86 14.57
N PRO A 338 20.40 6.90 15.50
CA PRO A 338 21.22 5.70 15.54
C PRO A 338 20.95 4.77 14.36
N VAL A 339 22.00 4.08 13.92
CA VAL A 339 21.98 3.07 12.86
C VAL A 339 22.68 1.81 13.36
N THR A 340 21.93 0.72 13.52
CA THR A 340 22.45 -0.58 13.91
C THR A 340 22.81 -1.38 12.66
N ILE A 341 24.09 -1.65 12.46
CA ILE A 341 24.61 -2.42 11.32
C ILE A 341 24.88 -3.84 11.79
N ARG A 342 24.27 -4.82 11.12
CA ARG A 342 24.54 -6.23 11.33
C ARG A 342 25.60 -6.69 10.33
N LEU A 343 26.70 -7.24 10.85
CA LEU A 343 27.74 -7.88 10.05
C LEU A 343 27.18 -9.06 9.24
N LEU A 344 28.00 -9.59 8.33
CA LEU A 344 27.62 -10.67 7.44
C LEU A 344 27.12 -11.89 8.23
N ASP A 345 25.85 -12.24 8.02
CA ASP A 345 25.12 -13.32 8.69
C ASP A 345 24.92 -14.58 7.82
N PRO A 346 24.63 -14.49 6.51
CA PRO A 346 24.28 -15.67 5.75
C PRO A 346 25.49 -16.59 5.51
N PRO A 347 25.27 -17.90 5.46
CA PRO A 347 26.30 -18.85 5.12
C PRO A 347 26.76 -18.66 3.67
N ILE A 348 28.04 -18.91 3.43
CA ILE A 348 28.74 -18.63 2.18
C ILE A 348 28.05 -19.25 0.94
N HIS A 349 27.42 -20.41 1.10
CA HIS A 349 26.77 -21.11 -0.01
C HIS A 349 25.55 -20.36 -0.57
N GLU A 350 24.93 -19.43 0.17
CA GLU A 350 23.82 -18.62 -0.33
C GLU A 350 24.25 -17.62 -1.43
N PHE A 351 25.55 -17.32 -1.54
CA PHE A 351 26.08 -16.47 -2.60
C PHE A 351 26.51 -17.24 -3.85
N LEU A 352 26.55 -18.58 -3.78
CA LEU A 352 26.99 -19.41 -4.89
C LEU A 352 25.81 -19.72 -5.82
N PRO A 353 26.05 -19.86 -7.13
CA PRO A 353 25.03 -20.31 -8.07
C PRO A 353 24.49 -21.69 -7.65
N THR A 354 23.18 -21.90 -7.82
CA THR A 354 22.56 -23.21 -7.60
C THR A 354 22.98 -24.20 -8.67
N GLU A 355 22.80 -25.50 -8.40
CA GLU A 355 23.12 -26.55 -9.38
C GLU A 355 22.40 -26.34 -10.72
N ASP A 356 21.14 -25.93 -10.69
CA ASP A 356 20.35 -25.67 -11.90
C ASP A 356 20.93 -24.52 -12.72
N VAL A 357 21.32 -23.41 -12.07
CA VAL A 357 21.97 -22.27 -12.74
C VAL A 357 23.28 -22.72 -13.41
N LEU A 358 24.09 -23.53 -12.71
CA LEU A 358 25.34 -24.05 -13.27
C LEU A 358 25.11 -24.99 -14.46
N ARG A 359 24.06 -25.82 -14.41
CA ARG A 359 23.68 -26.71 -15.52
C ARG A 359 23.25 -25.92 -16.76
N ASP A 360 22.48 -24.86 -16.57
CA ASP A 360 22.05 -23.98 -17.66
C ASP A 360 23.21 -23.20 -18.26
N GLU A 361 24.11 -22.64 -17.44
CA GLU A 361 25.35 -22.01 -17.90
C GLU A 361 26.22 -22.97 -18.70
N LEU A 362 26.38 -24.22 -18.24
CA LEU A 362 27.10 -25.27 -18.96
C LEU A 362 26.45 -25.64 -20.30
N GLN A 363 25.12 -25.69 -20.37
CA GLN A 363 24.42 -25.91 -21.64
C GLN A 363 24.60 -24.75 -22.61
N ASN A 364 24.48 -23.51 -22.13
CA ASN A 364 24.69 -22.31 -22.93
C ASN A 364 26.13 -22.22 -23.47
N LEU A 365 27.13 -22.53 -22.65
CA LEU A 365 28.54 -22.61 -23.08
C LEU A 365 28.79 -23.69 -24.12
N LYS A 366 28.03 -24.80 -24.11
CA LYS A 366 28.11 -25.85 -25.14
C LYS A 366 27.46 -25.42 -26.45
N HIS A 367 26.47 -24.53 -26.43
CA HIS A 367 25.84 -23.98 -27.63
C HIS A 367 26.64 -22.83 -28.27
N LEU A 368 27.56 -22.21 -27.52
CA LEU A 368 28.48 -21.17 -28.00
C LEU A 368 29.80 -21.72 -28.58
N LYS A 369 30.05 -23.02 -28.43
CA LYS A 369 31.12 -23.75 -29.15
C LYS A 369 30.57 -24.35 -30.43
#